data_AF-A0A1I6YTC6-F1
#
_entry.id   AF-A0A1I6YTC6-F1
#
_cell.length_a   1.000
_cell.length_b   1.000
_cell.length_c   1.000
_cell.angle_alpha   90.00
_cell.angle_beta   90.00
_cell.angle_gamma   90.00
#
_symmetry.space_group_name_H-M   'P 1'
#
loop_
_entity.id
_entity.type
_entity.pdbx_description
1 polymer ?
#
loop_
_entity_poly.entity_id
_entity_poly.type
_entity_poly.pdbx_seq_one_letter_code
_entity_poly.pdbx_strand_id
1 'polypeptide(L)'
;MRRILSLAIMLPLLILAPATATAAAQSSEESRQSAARMTAVAQCPPTFSRGDNAEMIVALQRALNDYSYEVKGPDLFVDGAYGPKTEAAVINFQSWYGLQVDGITGPETWGQLGFCTW
;
A
#
# COMPACT_ATOMS: atom_id res chain seq x y z
N MET A 1 -42.31 57.01 20.25
CA MET A 1 -41.06 57.76 19.99
C MET A 1 -39.93 56.75 19.71
N ARG A 2 -39.14 56.95 18.62
CA ARG A 2 -37.81 56.36 18.23
C ARG A 2 -37.79 54.85 17.82
N ARG A 3 -37.61 54.43 16.54
CA ARG A 3 -36.52 54.47 15.49
C ARG A 3 -35.34 53.49 15.69
N ILE A 4 -35.26 52.42 14.88
CA ILE A 4 -34.05 51.72 14.34
C ILE A 4 -34.50 50.85 13.13
N LEU A 5 -34.34 51.19 11.84
CA LEU A 5 -33.20 51.18 10.87
C LEU A 5 -32.57 49.80 10.51
N SER A 6 -32.47 49.54 9.19
CA SER A 6 -31.59 48.59 8.44
C SER A 6 -32.13 47.16 8.20
N LEU A 7 -31.98 46.46 7.06
CA LEU A 7 -31.59 46.70 5.65
C LEU A 7 -31.97 45.40 4.87
N ALA A 8 -32.30 45.49 3.57
CA ALA A 8 -32.82 44.40 2.71
C ALA A 8 -31.80 43.33 2.29
N ILE A 9 -32.26 42.07 2.08
CA ILE A 9 -31.54 41.04 1.30
C ILE A 9 -32.49 40.39 0.28
N MET A 10 -31.94 40.22 -0.91
CA MET A 10 -32.50 40.05 -2.25
C MET A 10 -33.08 38.67 -2.59
N LEU A 11 -34.00 38.69 -3.57
CA LEU A 11 -34.75 37.59 -4.21
C LEU A 11 -33.92 36.39 -4.75
N PRO A 12 -34.55 35.20 -4.91
CA PRO A 12 -33.92 34.01 -5.48
C PRO A 12 -33.92 34.03 -7.03
N LEU A 13 -32.86 33.48 -7.63
CA LEU A 13 -32.68 33.39 -9.09
C LEU A 13 -33.11 32.00 -9.60
N LEU A 14 -33.96 31.97 -10.63
CA LEU A 14 -34.51 30.78 -11.29
C LEU A 14 -33.72 30.42 -12.58
N ILE A 15 -33.21 29.19 -12.57
CA ILE A 15 -32.58 28.27 -13.55
C ILE A 15 -33.10 28.32 -15.02
N LEU A 16 -32.25 28.05 -16.04
CA LEU A 16 -32.42 26.96 -17.06
C LEU A 16 -31.26 26.84 -18.11
N ALA A 17 -30.90 25.57 -18.44
CA ALA A 17 -30.27 25.01 -19.67
C ALA A 17 -28.91 24.28 -19.48
N PRO A 18 -28.65 23.20 -20.27
CA PRO A 18 -28.24 21.90 -19.73
C PRO A 18 -26.74 21.59 -19.88
N ALA A 19 -26.16 20.95 -18.87
CA ALA A 19 -24.80 20.43 -18.89
C ALA A 19 -24.73 19.10 -19.68
N THR A 20 -24.72 19.15 -21.02
CA THR A 20 -24.37 17.98 -21.85
C THR A 20 -22.87 18.00 -22.18
N ALA A 21 -22.01 17.80 -21.19
CA ALA A 21 -20.60 17.50 -21.43
C ALA A 21 -19.89 16.75 -20.28
N THR A 22 -20.61 16.29 -19.24
CA THR A 22 -19.97 15.62 -18.09
C THR A 22 -20.23 14.11 -18.03
N ALA A 23 -20.97 13.52 -18.98
CA ALA A 23 -21.20 12.07 -18.96
C ALA A 23 -19.96 11.24 -19.35
N ALA A 24 -19.09 11.75 -20.24
CA ALA A 24 -17.92 11.01 -20.71
C ALA A 24 -16.69 11.12 -19.78
N ALA A 25 -16.62 12.17 -18.95
CA ALA A 25 -15.56 12.32 -17.96
C ALA A 25 -15.81 11.48 -16.70
N GLN A 26 -17.07 11.13 -16.42
CA GLN A 26 -17.43 10.33 -15.25
C GLN A 26 -17.06 8.85 -15.41
N SER A 27 -17.13 8.30 -16.61
CA SER A 27 -16.86 6.88 -16.85
C SER A 27 -15.37 6.49 -16.71
N SER A 28 -14.46 7.42 -16.95
CA SER A 28 -13.01 7.23 -16.76
C SER A 28 -12.57 7.38 -15.30
N GLU A 29 -13.21 8.30 -14.55
CA GLU A 29 -12.96 8.51 -13.12
C GLU A 29 -13.47 7.32 -12.28
N GLU A 30 -14.62 6.75 -12.63
CA GLU A 30 -15.24 5.63 -11.91
C GLU A 30 -14.50 4.31 -12.17
N SER A 31 -13.91 4.13 -13.36
CA SER A 31 -13.00 3.01 -13.66
C SER A 31 -11.68 3.10 -12.89
N ARG A 32 -11.14 4.33 -12.74
CA ARG A 32 -9.96 4.60 -11.90
C ARG A 32 -10.26 4.37 -10.42
N GLN A 33 -11.42 4.81 -9.95
CA GLN A 33 -11.87 4.57 -8.58
C GLN A 33 -12.21 3.11 -8.31
N SER A 34 -12.69 2.37 -9.29
CA SER A 34 -12.93 0.92 -9.16
C SER A 34 -11.61 0.15 -9.03
N ALA A 35 -10.60 0.46 -9.85
CA ALA A 35 -9.26 -0.09 -9.69
C ALA A 35 -8.62 0.30 -8.35
N ALA A 36 -8.78 1.57 -7.91
CA ALA A 36 -8.28 2.06 -6.63
C ALA A 36 -9.02 1.48 -5.41
N ARG A 37 -10.31 1.16 -5.54
CA ARG A 37 -11.10 0.48 -4.50
C ARG A 37 -10.82 -1.02 -4.44
N MET A 38 -10.42 -1.63 -5.54
CA MET A 38 -9.97 -3.03 -5.57
C MET A 38 -8.59 -3.21 -4.91
N THR A 39 -7.82 -2.13 -4.76
CA THR A 39 -6.59 -2.06 -3.94
C THR A 39 -6.81 -1.84 -2.44
N ALA A 40 -8.05 -1.83 -1.93
CA ALA A 40 -8.33 -1.72 -0.49
C ALA A 40 -8.13 -3.04 0.29
N VAL A 41 -7.46 -4.03 -0.32
CA VAL A 41 -6.84 -5.16 0.36
C VAL A 41 -5.46 -4.68 0.79
N ALA A 42 -5.08 -4.90 2.05
CA ALA A 42 -3.87 -4.35 2.66
C ALA A 42 -2.74 -4.03 1.67
N GLN A 43 -2.35 -2.76 1.58
CA GLN A 43 -1.33 -2.33 0.62
C GLN A 43 0.02 -2.88 1.06
N CYS A 44 0.35 -4.07 0.56
CA CYS A 44 1.62 -4.73 0.80
C CYS A 44 2.66 -4.32 -0.27
N PRO A 45 3.96 -4.39 0.05
CA PRO A 45 4.99 -4.31 -0.97
C PRO A 45 4.83 -5.42 -2.03
N PRO A 46 5.42 -5.25 -3.24
CA PRO A 46 5.37 -6.25 -4.28
C PRO A 46 6.06 -7.54 -3.85
N THR A 47 5.73 -8.62 -4.56
CA THR A 47 6.35 -9.93 -4.33
C THR A 47 7.77 -9.96 -4.88
N PHE A 48 8.71 -10.51 -4.10
CA PHE A 48 10.09 -10.72 -4.53
C PHE A 48 10.52 -12.19 -4.37
N SER A 49 11.42 -12.63 -5.23
CA SER A 49 11.97 -13.99 -5.29
C SER A 49 13.40 -13.98 -5.85
N ARG A 50 14.04 -15.16 -5.90
CA ARG A 50 15.44 -15.30 -6.34
C ARG A 50 15.71 -14.59 -7.67
N GLY A 51 16.74 -13.73 -7.66
CA GLY A 51 17.19 -13.00 -8.84
C GLY A 51 16.66 -11.56 -8.93
N ASP A 52 15.66 -11.21 -8.12
CA ASP A 52 15.16 -9.83 -8.06
C ASP A 52 16.18 -8.89 -7.42
N ASN A 53 16.14 -7.62 -7.85
CA ASN A 53 16.96 -6.54 -7.29
C ASN A 53 16.09 -5.29 -7.14
N ALA A 54 16.00 -4.76 -5.92
CA ALA A 54 15.16 -3.62 -5.62
C ALA A 54 15.58 -2.96 -4.31
N GLU A 55 15.34 -1.65 -4.18
CA GLU A 55 15.51 -0.93 -2.91
C GLU A 55 14.65 -1.55 -1.79
N MET A 56 13.46 -2.05 -2.12
CA MET A 56 12.60 -2.73 -1.14
C MET A 56 13.23 -4.03 -0.59
N ILE A 57 14.13 -4.68 -1.34
CA ILE A 57 14.85 -5.85 -0.85
C ILE A 57 15.89 -5.45 0.21
N VAL A 58 16.43 -4.24 0.17
CA VAL A 58 17.28 -3.69 1.24
C VAL A 58 16.49 -3.64 2.55
N ALA A 59 15.23 -3.20 2.48
CA ALA A 59 14.35 -3.17 3.65
C ALA A 59 14.01 -4.58 4.14
N LEU A 60 13.74 -5.52 3.23
CA LEU A 60 13.56 -6.94 3.56
C LEU A 60 14.77 -7.51 4.29
N GLN A 61 15.97 -7.34 3.76
CA GLN A 61 17.20 -7.88 4.34
C GLN A 61 17.47 -7.31 5.74
N ARG A 62 17.20 -6.02 5.96
CA ARG A 62 17.30 -5.42 7.30
C ARG A 62 16.30 -6.04 8.29
N ALA A 63 15.05 -6.21 7.87
CA ALA A 63 14.03 -6.83 8.72
C ALA A 63 14.34 -8.30 9.03
N LEU A 64 14.86 -9.05 8.05
CA LEU A 64 15.31 -10.43 8.27
C LEU A 64 16.53 -10.51 9.21
N ASN A 65 17.43 -9.52 9.19
CA ASN A 65 18.54 -9.45 10.15
C ASN A 65 18.06 -9.17 11.58
N ASP A 66 17.07 -8.29 11.74
CA ASP A 66 16.44 -8.02 13.03
C ASP A 66 15.81 -9.29 13.61
N TYR A 67 15.03 -10.02 12.80
CA TYR A 67 14.53 -11.35 13.14
C TYR A 67 15.66 -12.34 13.44
N SER A 68 16.71 -12.38 12.62
CA SER A 68 17.82 -13.33 12.78
C SER A 68 18.56 -13.12 14.10
N TYR A 69 18.64 -11.88 14.59
CA TYR A 69 19.18 -11.60 15.92
C TYR A 69 18.37 -12.28 17.03
N GLU A 70 17.03 -12.26 16.94
CA GLU A 70 16.15 -12.91 17.92
C GLU A 70 16.31 -14.44 17.94
N VAL A 71 16.41 -15.06 16.76
CA VAL A 71 16.52 -16.53 16.63
C VAL A 71 17.96 -17.05 16.57
N LYS A 72 18.96 -16.17 16.75
CA LYS A 72 20.40 -16.47 16.63
C LYS A 72 20.79 -17.09 15.27
N GLY A 73 20.17 -16.59 14.20
CA GLY A 73 20.45 -16.94 12.82
C GLY A 73 21.63 -16.17 12.22
N PRO A 74 22.06 -16.51 10.99
CA PRO A 74 23.14 -15.80 10.30
C PRO A 74 22.68 -14.44 9.74
N ASP A 75 23.57 -13.45 9.79
CA ASP A 75 23.32 -12.14 9.18
C ASP A 75 23.38 -12.19 7.65
N LEU A 76 22.46 -11.48 7.02
CA LEU A 76 22.46 -11.16 5.60
C LEU A 76 23.31 -9.92 5.33
N PHE A 77 24.01 -9.94 4.19
CA PHE A 77 24.54 -8.72 3.59
C PHE A 77 23.38 -7.93 2.98
N VAL A 78 23.33 -6.63 3.28
CA VAL A 78 22.24 -5.75 2.83
C VAL A 78 22.66 -5.05 1.54
N ASP A 79 22.34 -5.66 0.41
CA ASP A 79 22.72 -5.22 -0.94
C ASP A 79 21.54 -4.95 -1.88
N GLY A 80 20.31 -5.27 -1.46
CA GLY A 80 19.12 -5.14 -2.30
C GLY A 80 18.99 -6.23 -3.36
N ALA A 81 19.80 -7.29 -3.29
CA ALA A 81 19.72 -8.44 -4.18
C ALA A 81 19.04 -9.63 -3.47
N TYR A 82 18.06 -10.22 -4.15
CA TYR A 82 17.41 -11.45 -3.68
C TYR A 82 18.25 -12.67 -4.07
N GLY A 83 19.40 -12.80 -3.42
CA GLY A 83 20.32 -13.91 -3.61
C GLY A 83 19.91 -15.18 -2.84
N PRO A 84 20.67 -16.27 -2.99
CA PRO A 84 20.41 -17.54 -2.29
C PRO A 84 20.38 -17.41 -0.77
N LYS A 85 21.15 -16.45 -0.21
CA LYS A 85 21.14 -16.18 1.24
C LYS A 85 19.84 -15.51 1.69
N THR A 86 19.35 -14.54 0.93
CA THR A 86 18.07 -13.86 1.19
C THR A 86 16.92 -14.88 1.16
N GLU A 87 16.87 -15.73 0.13
CA GLU A 87 15.85 -16.79 0.05
C GLU A 87 15.92 -17.76 1.23
N ALA A 88 17.11 -18.23 1.60
CA ALA A 88 17.27 -19.12 2.76
C ALA A 88 16.78 -18.47 4.06
N ALA A 89 17.04 -17.17 4.25
CA ALA A 89 16.52 -16.43 5.40
C ALA A 89 15.00 -16.29 5.38
N VAL A 90 14.40 -16.07 4.20
CA VAL A 90 12.94 -16.02 4.05
C VAL A 90 12.31 -17.38 4.33
N ILE A 91 12.90 -18.48 3.84
CA ILE A 91 12.47 -19.85 4.16
C ILE A 91 12.48 -20.10 5.67
N ASN A 92 13.56 -19.71 6.36
CA ASN A 92 13.66 -19.86 7.82
C ASN A 92 12.61 -19.01 8.54
N PHE A 93 12.43 -17.76 8.13
CA PHE A 93 11.41 -16.86 8.67
C PHE A 93 10.00 -17.45 8.49
N GLN A 94 9.66 -17.89 7.28
CA GLN A 94 8.38 -18.53 6.98
C GLN A 94 8.16 -19.77 7.84
N SER A 95 9.17 -20.64 7.96
CA SER A 95 9.10 -21.84 8.80
C SER A 95 8.90 -21.52 10.27
N TRP A 96 9.50 -20.44 10.77
CA TRP A 96 9.41 -20.04 12.17
C TRP A 96 8.03 -19.49 12.53
N TYR A 97 7.44 -18.69 11.65
CA TYR A 97 6.12 -18.09 11.85
C TYR A 97 4.96 -18.96 11.33
N GLY A 98 5.25 -20.16 10.79
CA GLY A 98 4.22 -21.08 10.30
C GLY A 98 3.52 -20.61 9.03
N LEU A 99 4.23 -19.86 8.18
CA LEU A 99 3.75 -19.41 6.87
C LEU A 99 3.98 -20.49 5.81
N GLN A 100 3.47 -20.27 4.59
CA GLN A 100 3.88 -21.06 3.43
C GLN A 100 5.40 -20.93 3.22
N VAL A 101 6.11 -22.07 3.23
CA VAL A 101 7.58 -22.12 3.12
C VAL A 101 7.98 -22.32 1.66
N ASP A 102 8.04 -21.23 0.91
CA ASP A 102 8.34 -21.20 -0.53
C ASP A 102 9.55 -20.33 -0.90
N GLY A 103 10.11 -19.59 0.06
CA GLY A 103 11.22 -18.66 -0.20
C GLY A 103 10.83 -17.45 -1.02
N ILE A 104 9.54 -17.14 -1.13
CA ILE A 104 9.01 -15.99 -1.84
C ILE A 104 8.48 -14.98 -0.83
N THR A 105 8.91 -13.72 -0.95
CA THR A 105 8.42 -12.65 -0.07
C THR A 105 7.13 -12.07 -0.64
N GLY A 106 6.02 -12.76 -0.41
CA GLY A 106 4.66 -12.33 -0.78
C GLY A 106 3.90 -11.60 0.33
N PRO A 107 2.60 -11.30 0.13
CA PRO A 107 1.76 -10.55 1.08
C PRO A 107 1.72 -11.14 2.50
N GLU A 108 1.71 -12.46 2.66
CA GLU A 108 1.73 -13.09 4.00
C GLU A 108 3.04 -12.83 4.72
N THR A 109 4.17 -12.98 4.01
CA THR A 109 5.50 -12.70 4.57
C THR A 109 5.64 -11.22 4.91
N TRP A 110 5.17 -10.32 4.03
CA TRP A 110 5.18 -8.88 4.28
C TRP A 110 4.29 -8.45 5.43
N GLY A 111 3.11 -9.07 5.56
CA GLY A 111 2.20 -8.83 6.67
C GLY A 111 2.83 -9.22 7.99
N GLN A 112 3.50 -10.38 8.02
CA GLN A 112 4.21 -10.86 9.21
C GLN A 112 5.41 -9.97 9.58
N LEU A 113 6.12 -9.41 8.60
CA LEU A 113 7.21 -8.45 8.81
C LEU A 113 6.70 -7.02 9.14
N GLY A 114 5.39 -6.77 9.10
CA GLY A 114 4.79 -5.47 9.42
C GLY A 114 4.88 -4.41 8.32
N PHE A 115 5.10 -4.81 7.05
CA PHE A 115 5.21 -3.88 5.92
C PHE A 115 3.89 -3.59 5.20
N CYS A 116 2.84 -4.36 5.47
CA CYS A 116 1.52 -4.11 4.87
C CYS A 116 0.75 -3.04 5.67
N THR A 117 0.08 -2.13 4.98
CA THR A 117 -0.88 -1.22 5.60
C THR A 117 -2.29 -1.82 5.53
N TRP A 118 -2.92 -2.03 6.68
CA TRP A 118 -4.27 -2.60 6.79
C TRP A 118 -5.36 -1.54 6.76
#